data_AF-A0A356X5F4-F1
#
_entry.id   AF-A0A356X5F4-F1
#
_cell.length_a   1.000
_cell.length_b   1.000
_cell.length_c   1.000
_cell.angle_alpha   90.00
_cell.angle_beta   90.00
_cell.angle_gamma   90.00
#
_symmetry.space_group_name_H-M   'P 1'
#
loop_
_entity.id
_entity.type
_entity.pdbx_description
1 polymer ?
#
loop_
_entity_poly.entity_id
_entity_poly.type
_entity_poly.pdbx_seq_one_letter_code
_entity_poly.pdbx_strand_id
1 'polypeptide(L)' 'MPENKDRKYLAKDFVGLRNELLNHAKIYFPNNIQDFSEASLGGLLLEMAAYVGDNMSYYL' A
#
# COMPACT_ATOMS: atom_id res chain seq x y z
N MET A 1 -3.23 21.30 -21.77
CA MET A 1 -2.20 21.41 -20.72
C MET A 1 -2.40 20.20 -19.82
N PRO A 2 -1.40 19.32 -19.59
CA PRO A 2 -1.59 18.24 -18.66
C PRO A 2 -1.57 18.83 -17.25
N GLU A 3 -2.66 18.60 -16.51
CA GLU A 3 -2.79 18.89 -15.10
C GLU A 3 -1.62 18.26 -14.34
N ASN A 4 -0.77 19.11 -13.73
CA ASN A 4 0.22 18.67 -12.77
C ASN A 4 -0.56 18.11 -11.57
N LYS A 5 -0.82 16.80 -11.62
CA LYS A 5 -1.30 16.04 -10.47
C LYS A 5 -0.25 16.25 -9.39
N ASP A 6 -0.59 17.03 -8.36
CA ASP A 6 0.26 17.27 -7.20
C ASP A 6 0.68 15.91 -6.62
N ARG A 7 1.84 15.40 -7.06
CA ARG A 7 2.44 14.20 -6.51
C ARG A 7 3.03 14.61 -5.19
N LYS A 8 2.18 14.67 -4.17
CA LYS A 8 2.62 14.67 -2.78
C LYS A 8 3.33 13.34 -2.55
N TYR A 9 4.66 13.36 -2.65
CA TYR A 9 5.52 12.34 -2.06
C TYR A 9 5.33 12.44 -0.55
N LEU A 10 4.20 11.91 -0.07
CA LEU A 10 3.99 11.71 1.35
C LEU A 10 5.03 10.68 1.75
N ALA A 11 6.04 11.11 2.51
CA ALA A 11 6.87 10.23 3.30
C ALA A 11 5.95 9.51 4.30
N LYS A 12 5.30 8.43 3.83
CA LYS A 12 4.46 7.56 4.65
C LYS A 12 5.39 6.55 5.27
N ASP A 13 5.33 6.47 6.60
CA ASP A 13 5.91 5.34 7.29
C ASP A 13 5.24 4.03 6.82
N PHE A 14 5.93 2.92 7.03
CA PHE A 14 5.45 1.59 6.73
C PHE A 14 3.99 1.35 7.16
N VAL A 15 3.62 1.76 8.38
CA VAL A 15 2.29 1.51 8.95
C VAL A 15 1.21 2.27 8.16
N GLY A 16 1.46 3.54 7.85
CA GLY A 16 0.58 4.37 7.05
C GLY A 16 0.39 3.80 5.65
N LEU A 17 1.48 3.43 4.98
CA LEU A 17 1.43 2.85 3.64
C LEU A 17 0.68 1.50 3.62
N ARG A 18 0.97 0.61 4.57
CA ARG A 18 0.29 -0.68 4.71
C ARG A 18 -1.23 -0.51 4.87
N ASN A 19 -1.67 0.45 5.69
CA ASN A 19 -3.09 0.70 5.91
C ASN A 19 -3.79 1.24 4.67
N GLU A 20 -3.12 2.10 3.89
CA GLU A 20 -3.68 2.56 2.62
C GLU A 20 -3.78 1.46 1.57
N LEU A 21 -2.76 0.61 1.47
CA LEU A 21 -2.79 -0.55 0.58
C LEU A 21 -3.91 -1.52 0.98
N LEU A 22 -4.13 -1.74 2.28
CA LEU A 22 -5.25 -2.55 2.78
C LEU A 22 -6.61 -1.95 2.38
N ASN A 23 -6.78 -0.65 2.58
CA ASN A 23 -8.01 0.05 2.19
C ASN A 23 -8.23 0.01 0.68
N HIS A 24 -7.18 0.22 -0.11
CA HIS A 24 -7.21 0.10 -1.55
C HIS A 24 -7.63 -1.31 -1.97
N ALA A 25 -7.03 -2.36 -1.39
CA ALA A 25 -7.37 -3.74 -1.68
C ALA A 25 -8.83 -4.06 -1.36
N LYS A 26 -9.33 -3.61 -0.20
CA LYS A 26 -10.73 -3.82 0.20
C LYS A 26 -11.73 -3.09 -0.70
N ILE A 27 -11.40 -1.90 -1.19
CA ILE A 27 -12.29 -1.11 -2.06
C ILE A 27 -12.34 -1.69 -3.47
N TYR A 28 -11.18 -2.00 -4.05
CA TYR A 28 -11.07 -2.31 -5.48
C TYR A 28 -10.99 -3.80 -5.79
N PHE A 29 -10.58 -4.63 -4.83
CA PHE A 29 -10.40 -6.07 -5.01
C PHE A 29 -11.12 -6.92 -3.94
N PRO A 30 -12.37 -6.58 -3.53
CA PRO A 30 -13.04 -7.23 -2.40
C PRO A 30 -13.33 -8.73 -2.61
N ASN A 31 -13.38 -9.19 -3.86
CA ASN A 31 -13.68 -10.58 -4.20
C ASN A 31 -12.43 -11.39 -4.58
N ASN A 32 -11.25 -10.75 -4.65
CA ASN A 32 -10.01 -11.40 -5.04
C ASN A 32 -9.21 -11.86 -3.81
N ILE A 33 -9.08 -10.98 -2.81
CA ILE A 33 -8.36 -11.26 -1.57
C ILE A 33 -9.20 -10.72 -0.42
N GLN A 34 -9.56 -11.62 0.49
CA GLN A 34 -10.45 -11.30 1.61
C GLN A 34 -9.75 -11.44 2.96
N ASP A 35 -8.73 -12.28 3.03
CA ASP A 35 -7.94 -12.51 4.24
C ASP A 35 -6.63 -11.73 4.18
N PHE A 36 -6.48 -10.81 5.13
CA PHE A 36 -5.28 -10.02 5.38
C PHE A 36 -4.81 -10.17 6.84
N SER A 37 -5.22 -11.25 7.51
CA SER A 37 -4.67 -11.61 8.83
C SER A 37 -3.18 -11.90 8.73
N GLU A 38 -2.47 -11.81 9.86
CA GLU A 38 -1.01 -12.00 9.93
C GLU A 38 -0.56 -13.38 9.40
N ALA A 39 -1.37 -14.42 9.62
CA ALA A 39 -1.06 -15.77 9.16
C ALA A 39 -1.45 -16.03 7.68
N SER A 40 -2.06 -15.05 7.01
CA SER A 40 -2.59 -15.21 5.65
C SER A 40 -1.58 -14.83 4.58
N LEU A 41 -1.71 -15.45 3.41
CA LEU A 41 -0.92 -15.05 2.23
C LEU A 41 -1.22 -13.61 1.80
N GLY A 42 -2.47 -13.15 1.94
CA GLY A 42 -2.85 -11.77 1.63
C GLY A 42 -2.18 -10.76 2.57
N GLY A 43 -2.10 -11.09 3.86
CA GLY A 43 -1.36 -10.30 4.86
C GLY A 43 0.13 -10.21 4.54
N LEU A 44 0.76 -11.35 4.24
CA LEU A 44 2.18 -11.40 3.85
C LEU A 44 2.48 -10.55 2.60
N LEU A 45 1.67 -10.68 1.54
CA LEU A 45 1.86 -9.91 0.31
C LEU A 45 1.64 -8.41 0.52
N LEU A 46 0.68 -8.04 1.37
CA LEU A 46 0.42 -6.66 1.75
C LEU A 46 1.62 -6.05 2.51
N GLU A 47 2.19 -6.79 3.46
CA GLU A 47 3.36 -6.36 4.21
C GLU A 47 4.60 -6.22 3.32
N MET A 48 4.80 -7.16 2.39
CA MET A 48 5.89 -7.10 1.42
C MET A 48 5.77 -5.86 0.52
N ALA A 49 4.56 -5.56 0.02
CA ALA A 49 4.32 -4.36 -0.79
C ALA A 49 4.57 -3.07 -0.01
N ALA A 50 4.13 -3.01 1.25
CA ALA A 50 4.37 -1.87 2.14
C ALA A 50 5.87 -1.70 2.44
N TYR A 51 6.59 -2.79 2.70
CA TYR A 51 8.03 -2.75 2.96
C TYR A 51 8.82 -2.25 1.75
N VAL A 52 8.53 -2.75 0.54
CA VAL A 52 9.20 -2.28 -0.68
C VAL A 52 8.89 -0.80 -0.94
N GLY A 53 7.65 -0.35 -0.74
CA GLY A 53 7.26 1.04 -0.94
C GLY A 53 7.86 2.01 0.09
N ASP A 54 7.97 1.60 1.35
CA ASP A 54 8.67 2.34 2.40
C ASP A 54 10.17 2.51 2.04
N ASN A 55 10.82 1.44 1.59
CA ASN A 55 12.22 1.50 1.10
C ASN A 55 12.40 2.45 -0.09
N MET A 56 11.47 2.45 -1.05
CA MET A 56 11.52 3.37 -2.20
C MET A 56 11.30 4.83 -1.79
N SER A 57 10.56 5.08 -0.70
CA SER A 57 10.28 6.43 -0.19
C SER A 57 11.54 7.14 0.34
N TYR A 58 12.62 6.40 0.65
CA TYR A 58 13.91 7.00 0.99
C TYR A 58 14.66 7.62 -0.22
N TYR A 59 14.29 7.22 -1.45
CA TYR A 59 15.02 7.62 -2.68
C TYR A 59 14.24 8.61 -3.56
N LEU A 60 13.01 8.99 -3.17
CA LEU A 60 12.14 9.94 -3.86
C LEU A 60 12.12 11.29 -3.14
#